data_AF-A0AAW3YQ58-F1
#
_entry.id   AF-A0AAW3YQ58-F1
#
_cell.length_a   1.000
_cell.length_b   1.000
_cell.length_c   1.000
_cell.angle_alpha   90.00
_cell.angle_beta   90.00
_cell.angle_gamma   90.00
#
_symmetry.space_group_name_H-M   'P 1'
#
loop_
_entity.id
_entity.type
_entity.pdbx_description
1 polymer ?
#
loop_
_entity_poly.entity_id
_entity_poly.type
_entity_poly.pdbx_seq_one_letter_code
_entity_poly.pdbx_strand_id
1 'polypeptide(L)'
;MVDSFMASIDAFVNKAKGNIEAASRGAFIKILSRLVIMSPVGNPELWKINQTAREYNQAVHDWNEHQRSDPSNLTPKKRQLKKRARSQDSMDIKAPPGYTGGRFRGNWQVTFDDIPTEETGRIDKSGTMTKAVGELVIGQFKVGVKAVYFSNVVPYAYRLEMGHSTQLPNGMIAVTAQEFQKFFSEAVTETKS
;
A
#
# COMPACT_ATOMS: atom_id res chain seq x y z
N MET A 1 11.51 3.30 38.31
CA MET A 1 11.50 2.63 36.99
C MET A 1 11.50 3.76 35.97
N VAL A 2 12.56 3.94 35.19
CA VAL A 2 12.56 4.97 34.14
C VAL A 2 11.57 4.51 33.08
N ASP A 3 10.61 5.37 32.75
CA ASP A 3 9.62 5.09 31.72
C ASP A 3 10.33 4.80 30.40
N SER A 4 10.11 3.60 29.86
CA SER A 4 10.75 3.13 28.63
C SER A 4 10.43 4.06 27.45
N PHE A 5 9.27 4.73 27.50
CA PHE A 5 8.89 5.74 26.52
C PHE A 5 9.77 6.99 26.63
N MET A 6 9.92 7.57 27.82
CA MET A 6 10.76 8.75 28.04
C MET A 6 12.24 8.48 27.72
N ALA A 7 12.75 7.30 28.06
CA ALA A 7 14.10 6.89 27.68
C ALA A 7 14.30 6.85 26.15
N SER A 8 13.27 6.47 25.40
CA SER A 8 13.32 6.47 23.93
C SER A 8 13.31 7.88 23.34
N ILE A 9 12.59 8.82 23.96
CA ILE A 9 12.59 10.24 23.58
C ILE A 9 13.96 10.85 23.84
N ASP A 10 14.53 10.64 25.03
CA ASP A 10 15.86 11.16 25.36
C ASP A 10 16.93 10.59 24.42
N ALA A 11 16.86 9.29 24.11
CA ALA A 11 17.75 8.67 23.14
C ALA A 11 17.60 9.29 21.73
N PHE A 12 16.38 9.59 21.30
CA PHE A 12 16.12 10.26 20.03
C PHE A 12 16.69 11.68 20.01
N VAL A 13 16.37 12.51 21.01
CA VAL A 13 16.85 13.89 21.12
C VAL A 13 18.38 13.94 21.15
N ASN A 14 19.01 13.11 21.99
CA ASN A 14 20.45 13.02 22.10
C ASN A 14 21.10 12.58 20.79
N LYS A 15 20.51 11.60 20.09
CA LYS A 15 21.03 11.15 18.80
C LYS A 15 20.81 12.17 17.69
N ALA A 16 19.75 12.97 17.71
CA ALA A 16 19.46 13.98 16.70
C ALA A 16 20.39 15.21 16.77
N LYS A 17 21.12 15.42 17.88
CA LYS A 17 22.17 16.46 18.05
C LYS A 17 21.74 17.87 17.59
N GLY A 18 20.49 18.26 17.87
CA GLY A 18 19.95 19.57 17.49
C GLY A 18 19.29 19.63 16.11
N ASN A 19 19.40 18.59 15.26
CA ASN A 19 18.69 18.51 13.99
C ASN A 19 17.36 17.74 14.11
N ILE A 20 16.60 18.06 15.15
CA ILE A 20 15.35 17.38 15.50
C ILE A 20 14.34 17.50 14.35
N GLU A 21 14.26 18.67 13.69
CA GLU A 21 13.37 18.85 12.55
C GLU A 21 13.69 17.90 11.40
N ALA A 22 14.96 17.77 10.99
CA ALA A 22 15.30 16.87 9.89
C ALA A 22 15.06 15.41 10.27
N ALA A 23 15.39 15.02 11.51
CA ALA A 23 15.15 13.67 12.00
C ALA A 23 13.66 13.33 12.04
N SER A 24 12.83 14.26 12.54
CA SER A 24 11.36 14.12 12.54
C SER A 24 10.81 14.04 11.13
N ARG A 25 11.24 14.92 10.20
CA ARG A 25 10.83 14.87 8.79
C ARG A 25 11.17 13.52 8.15
N GLY A 26 12.39 13.01 8.34
CA GLY A 26 12.80 11.70 7.83
C GLY A 26 11.91 10.56 8.38
N ALA A 27 11.58 10.60 9.67
CA ALA A 27 10.69 9.62 10.28
C ALA A 27 9.27 9.69 9.68
N PHE A 28 8.73 10.89 9.52
CA PHE A 28 7.41 11.12 8.91
C PHE A 28 7.34 10.63 7.46
N ILE A 29 8.40 10.85 6.68
CA ILE A 29 8.48 10.36 5.28
C ILE A 29 8.44 8.83 5.26
N LYS A 30 9.17 8.17 6.17
CA LYS A 30 9.17 6.69 6.27
C LYS A 30 7.80 6.16 6.68
N ILE A 31 7.12 6.79 7.64
CA ILE A 31 5.75 6.45 8.04
C ILE A 31 4.79 6.58 6.85
N LEU A 32 4.78 7.73 6.16
CA LEU A 32 3.94 7.95 4.99
C LEU A 32 4.21 6.90 3.90
N SER A 33 5.49 6.69 3.58
CA SER A 33 5.89 5.72 2.56
C SER A 33 5.39 4.31 2.89
N ARG A 34 5.50 3.90 4.17
CA ARG A 34 5.01 2.61 4.63
C ARG A 34 3.49 2.49 4.49
N LEU A 35 2.73 3.49 4.92
CA LEU A 35 1.28 3.52 4.79
C LEU A 35 0.84 3.43 3.33
N VAL A 36 1.47 4.21 2.44
CA VAL A 36 1.16 4.22 1.00
C VAL A 36 1.49 2.88 0.34
N ILE A 37 2.67 2.29 0.63
CA ILE A 37 3.09 1.02 0.04
C ILE A 37 2.18 -0.12 0.48
N MET A 38 1.85 -0.19 1.77
CA MET A 38 0.98 -1.25 2.27
C MET A 38 -0.45 -1.09 1.77
N SER A 39 -0.92 0.13 1.52
CA SER A 39 -2.30 0.38 1.08
C SER A 39 -2.66 -0.40 -0.18
N PRO A 40 -3.77 -1.17 -0.18
CA PRO A 40 -4.12 -2.00 -1.32
C PRO A 40 -4.65 -1.14 -2.47
N VAL A 41 -4.37 -1.56 -3.70
CA VAL A 41 -4.94 -0.99 -4.92
C VAL A 41 -6.09 -1.83 -5.49
N GLY A 42 -6.45 -2.89 -4.78
CA GLY A 42 -7.47 -3.88 -5.14
C GLY A 42 -6.93 -4.89 -6.12
N ASN A 43 -7.24 -6.16 -5.87
CA ASN A 43 -6.96 -7.24 -6.81
C ASN A 43 -8.30 -7.83 -7.28
N PRO A 44 -8.67 -7.62 -8.56
CA PRO A 44 -9.90 -8.16 -9.11
C PRO A 44 -10.06 -9.68 -8.97
N GLU A 45 -8.96 -10.43 -8.97
CA GLU A 45 -8.95 -11.90 -8.80
C GLU A 45 -9.39 -12.37 -7.41
N LEU A 46 -9.32 -11.49 -6.40
CA LEU A 46 -9.69 -11.81 -5.02
C LEU A 46 -11.12 -11.39 -4.69
N TRP A 47 -11.80 -10.67 -5.58
CA TRP A 47 -13.15 -10.20 -5.32
C TRP A 47 -14.17 -11.31 -5.50
N LYS A 48 -15.06 -11.45 -4.52
CA LYS A 48 -16.12 -12.47 -4.51
C LYS A 48 -17.00 -12.42 -5.77
N ILE A 49 -17.26 -11.23 -6.31
CA ILE A 49 -18.03 -11.04 -7.55
C ILE A 49 -17.39 -11.70 -8.78
N ASN A 50 -16.08 -11.96 -8.75
CA ASN A 50 -15.32 -12.56 -9.84
C ASN A 50 -15.00 -14.03 -9.60
N GLN A 51 -15.54 -14.65 -8.55
CA GLN A 51 -15.25 -16.05 -8.23
C GLN A 51 -15.56 -16.97 -9.43
N THR A 52 -16.74 -16.83 -10.02
CA THR A 52 -17.15 -17.62 -11.19
C THR A 52 -16.27 -17.34 -12.41
N ALA A 53 -15.97 -16.07 -12.68
CA ALA A 53 -15.11 -15.70 -13.81
C ALA A 53 -13.70 -16.28 -13.66
N ARG A 54 -13.15 -16.24 -12.44
CA ARG A 54 -11.83 -16.81 -12.11
C ARG A 54 -11.82 -18.33 -12.27
N GLU A 55 -12.81 -19.02 -11.71
CA GLU A 55 -12.93 -20.48 -11.82
C GLU A 55 -13.07 -20.92 -13.28
N TYR A 56 -13.85 -20.18 -14.08
CA TYR A 56 -13.98 -20.43 -15.52
C TYR A 56 -12.65 -20.22 -16.27
N ASN A 57 -11.99 -19.09 -16.04
CA ASN A 57 -10.72 -18.77 -16.69
C ASN A 57 -9.62 -19.78 -16.31
N GLN A 58 -9.61 -20.24 -15.06
CA GLN A 58 -8.72 -21.31 -14.62
C GLN A 58 -9.02 -22.63 -15.34
N ALA A 59 -10.29 -23.00 -15.48
CA ALA A 59 -10.67 -24.22 -16.20
C ALA A 59 -10.26 -24.16 -17.68
N VAL A 60 -10.39 -23.00 -18.34
CA VAL A 60 -9.91 -22.81 -19.73
C VAL A 60 -8.39 -22.91 -19.81
N HIS A 61 -7.67 -22.35 -18.83
CA HIS A 61 -6.22 -22.49 -18.72
C HIS A 61 -5.79 -23.96 -18.55
N ASP A 62 -6.42 -24.67 -17.62
CA ASP A 62 -6.11 -26.07 -17.32
C ASP A 62 -6.43 -26.99 -18.50
N TRP A 63 -7.52 -26.71 -19.22
CA TRP A 63 -7.83 -27.37 -20.48
C TRP A 63 -6.70 -27.15 -21.50
N ASN A 64 -6.23 -25.91 -21.67
CA ASN A 64 -5.13 -25.59 -22.59
C ASN A 64 -3.81 -26.27 -22.17
N GLU A 65 -3.48 -26.33 -20.88
CA GLU A 65 -2.32 -27.07 -20.38
C GLU A 65 -2.46 -28.56 -20.66
N HIS A 66 -3.64 -29.14 -20.46
CA HIS A 66 -3.90 -30.54 -20.79
C HIS A 66 -3.66 -30.83 -22.28
N GLN A 67 -4.08 -29.93 -23.17
CA GLN A 67 -3.84 -30.07 -24.62
C GLN A 67 -2.36 -30.05 -25.01
N ARG A 68 -1.47 -29.52 -24.17
CA ARG A 68 -0.01 -29.56 -24.41
C ARG A 68 0.60 -30.94 -24.21
N SER A 69 -0.08 -31.83 -23.48
CA SER A 69 0.39 -33.20 -23.26
C SER A 69 0.41 -34.02 -24.55
N ASP A 70 -0.45 -33.70 -25.52
CA ASP A 70 -0.46 -34.32 -26.84
C ASP A 70 0.56 -33.62 -27.79
N PRO A 71 1.62 -34.30 -28.24
CA PRO A 71 2.58 -33.75 -29.20
C PRO A 71 1.95 -33.30 -30.51
N SER A 72 0.83 -33.91 -30.93
CA SER A 72 0.10 -33.58 -32.16
C SER A 72 -0.50 -32.16 -32.12
N ASN A 73 -0.73 -31.63 -30.91
CA ASN A 73 -1.29 -30.30 -30.66
C ASN A 73 -0.23 -29.19 -30.60
N LEU A 74 1.06 -29.54 -30.66
CA LEU A 74 2.16 -28.59 -30.55
C LEU A 74 2.73 -28.18 -31.92
N THR A 75 3.14 -26.92 -32.05
CA THR A 75 3.88 -26.45 -33.23
C THR A 75 5.26 -27.13 -33.27
N PRO A 76 5.76 -27.59 -34.43
CA PRO A 76 6.99 -28.39 -34.52
C PRO A 76 8.25 -27.72 -33.95
N LYS A 77 8.41 -26.40 -34.12
CA LYS A 77 9.64 -25.67 -33.73
C LYS A 77 9.58 -25.06 -32.32
N LYS A 78 8.48 -24.37 -32.00
CA LYS A 78 8.35 -23.58 -30.75
C LYS A 78 7.65 -24.33 -29.62
N ARG A 79 7.18 -25.56 -29.87
CA ARG A 79 6.35 -26.37 -28.95
C ARG A 79 5.18 -25.58 -28.31
N GLN A 80 4.62 -24.61 -29.03
CA GLN A 80 3.45 -23.85 -28.61
C GLN A 80 2.17 -24.58 -29.00
N LEU A 81 1.09 -24.36 -28.26
CA LEU A 81 -0.21 -24.95 -28.57
C LEU A 81 -0.78 -24.36 -29.88
N LYS A 82 -1.11 -25.24 -30.84
CA LYS A 82 -1.73 -24.88 -32.12
C LYS A 82 -3.08 -24.19 -31.89
N LYS A 83 -3.46 -23.25 -32.76
CA LYS A 83 -4.71 -22.49 -32.64
C LYS A 83 -5.96 -23.39 -32.56
N ARG A 84 -5.99 -24.48 -33.33
CA ARG A 84 -7.09 -25.46 -33.34
C ARG A 84 -7.28 -26.21 -32.02
N ALA A 85 -6.22 -26.34 -31.23
CA ALA A 85 -6.20 -27.09 -29.97
C ALA A 85 -6.22 -26.15 -28.76
N ARG A 86 -6.42 -24.84 -28.97
CA ARG A 86 -6.41 -23.82 -27.93
C ARG A 86 -7.80 -23.24 -27.77
N SER A 87 -8.30 -23.18 -26.54
CA SER A 87 -9.48 -22.41 -26.19
C SER A 87 -9.04 -20.98 -25.86
N GLN A 88 -9.70 -20.02 -26.51
CA GLN A 88 -9.48 -18.57 -26.28
C GLN A 88 -10.60 -17.96 -25.45
N ASP A 89 -11.50 -18.78 -24.92
CA ASP A 89 -12.64 -18.29 -24.15
C ASP A 89 -12.19 -17.75 -22.79
N SER A 90 -12.91 -16.76 -22.29
CA SER A 90 -12.66 -16.14 -20.99
C SER A 90 -13.89 -15.38 -20.51
N MET A 91 -14.13 -15.40 -19.21
CA MET A 91 -15.08 -14.52 -18.56
C MET A 91 -14.40 -13.22 -18.10
N ASP A 92 -15.10 -12.11 -18.30
CA ASP A 92 -14.67 -10.80 -17.84
C ASP A 92 -14.63 -10.71 -16.32
N ILE A 93 -13.53 -10.16 -15.81
CA ILE A 93 -13.34 -9.85 -14.39
C ILE A 93 -13.73 -8.38 -14.17
N LYS A 94 -14.62 -8.12 -13.22
CA LYS A 94 -15.25 -6.80 -13.02
C LYS A 94 -14.92 -6.20 -11.66
N ALA A 95 -14.95 -4.88 -11.57
CA ALA A 95 -14.83 -4.17 -10.29
C ALA A 95 -16.17 -4.01 -9.57
N PRO A 96 -16.20 -4.03 -8.22
CA PRO A 96 -17.39 -3.67 -7.48
C PRO A 96 -17.87 -2.27 -7.87
N PRO A 97 -19.19 -2.02 -7.87
CA PRO A 97 -19.72 -0.70 -8.12
C PRO A 97 -19.07 0.37 -7.21
N GLY A 98 -18.61 1.46 -7.81
CA GLY A 98 -17.93 2.55 -7.09
C GLY A 98 -16.47 2.28 -6.69
N TYR A 99 -15.93 1.08 -6.96
CA TYR A 99 -14.53 0.79 -6.68
C TYR A 99 -13.61 1.38 -7.74
N THR A 100 -12.66 2.21 -7.30
CA THR A 100 -11.61 2.76 -8.17
C THR A 100 -10.24 2.38 -7.62
N GLY A 101 -9.54 1.49 -8.33
CA GLY A 101 -8.21 1.03 -7.91
C GLY A 101 -7.21 2.18 -7.84
N GLY A 102 -6.56 2.35 -6.69
CA GLY A 102 -5.63 3.46 -6.43
C GLY A 102 -6.25 4.65 -5.70
N ARG A 103 -7.58 4.72 -5.52
CA ARG A 103 -8.23 5.79 -4.74
C ARG A 103 -7.82 5.77 -3.27
N PHE A 104 -7.83 4.59 -2.64
CA PHE A 104 -7.43 4.46 -1.24
C PHE A 104 -5.98 4.88 -1.02
N ARG A 105 -5.06 4.35 -1.83
CA ARG A 105 -3.63 4.71 -1.81
C ARG A 105 -3.40 6.20 -2.16
N GLY A 106 -4.23 6.77 -3.04
CA GLY A 106 -4.23 8.17 -3.43
C GLY A 106 -4.64 9.15 -2.33
N ASN A 107 -5.44 8.67 -1.36
CA ASN A 107 -6.11 9.50 -0.37
C ASN A 107 -5.34 9.71 0.94
N TRP A 108 -4.12 9.19 1.07
CA TRP A 108 -3.30 9.56 2.23
C TRP A 108 -2.97 11.04 2.21
N GLN A 109 -3.25 11.68 3.33
CA GLN A 109 -3.04 13.10 3.56
C GLN A 109 -2.17 13.27 4.80
N VAL A 110 -1.18 14.16 4.71
CA VAL A 110 -0.41 14.60 5.86
C VAL A 110 -0.84 16.03 6.16
N THR A 111 -1.20 16.29 7.41
CA THR A 111 -1.60 17.63 7.88
C THR A 111 -1.00 17.91 9.24
N PHE A 112 -0.93 19.19 9.61
CA PHE A 112 -0.44 19.64 10.90
C PHE A 112 -1.58 20.29 11.67
N ASP A 113 -1.71 19.92 12.94
CA ASP A 113 -2.64 20.51 13.93
C ASP A 113 -4.15 20.45 13.59
N ASP A 114 -4.50 20.07 12.37
CA ASP A 114 -5.87 19.91 11.88
C ASP A 114 -6.04 18.60 11.10
N ILE A 115 -7.22 18.00 11.17
CA ILE A 115 -7.53 16.72 10.55
C ILE A 115 -8.31 16.97 9.25
N PRO A 116 -7.90 16.41 8.10
CA PRO A 116 -8.65 16.58 6.88
C PRO A 116 -10.04 15.94 7.00
N THR A 117 -11.06 16.62 6.50
CA THR A 117 -12.45 16.13 6.48
C THR A 117 -12.88 15.63 5.10
N GLU A 118 -12.15 15.99 4.05
CA GLU A 118 -12.47 15.69 2.66
C GLU A 118 -11.44 14.77 2.01
N GLU A 119 -11.91 13.98 1.04
CA GLU A 119 -11.04 13.17 0.21
C GLU A 119 -10.25 14.03 -0.78
N THR A 120 -9.05 13.58 -1.16
CA THR A 120 -8.22 14.28 -2.15
C THR A 120 -8.74 14.15 -3.58
N GLY A 121 -9.65 13.20 -3.83
CA GLY A 121 -10.07 12.79 -5.18
C GLY A 121 -8.98 12.09 -6.00
N ARG A 122 -7.78 11.88 -5.44
CA ARG A 122 -6.62 11.36 -6.18
C ARG A 122 -6.75 9.85 -6.40
N ILE A 123 -6.49 9.42 -7.63
CA ILE A 123 -6.30 8.02 -7.99
C ILE A 123 -4.80 7.80 -8.23
N ASP A 124 -4.13 7.13 -7.30
CA ASP A 124 -2.69 6.87 -7.40
C ASP A 124 -2.39 5.40 -7.10
N LYS A 125 -2.27 4.62 -8.18
CA LYS A 125 -1.95 3.18 -8.07
C LYS A 125 -0.51 2.95 -7.67
N SER A 126 0.45 3.76 -8.11
CA SER A 126 1.86 3.57 -7.73
C SER A 126 2.17 4.11 -6.34
N GLY A 127 1.38 5.09 -5.88
CA GLY A 127 1.64 5.84 -4.64
C GLY A 127 2.72 6.91 -4.80
N THR A 128 3.22 7.15 -6.01
CA THR A 128 4.30 8.10 -6.27
C THR A 128 3.85 9.53 -6.00
N MET A 129 2.67 9.92 -6.49
CA MET A 129 2.15 11.27 -6.31
C MET A 129 1.71 11.50 -4.87
N THR A 130 1.09 10.52 -4.22
CA THR A 130 0.71 10.61 -2.81
C THR A 130 1.92 10.86 -1.92
N LYS A 131 3.02 10.11 -2.14
CA LYS A 131 4.27 10.32 -1.40
C LYS A 131 4.87 11.68 -1.68
N ALA A 132 4.99 12.08 -2.95
CA ALA A 132 5.56 13.37 -3.31
C ALA A 132 4.80 14.55 -2.67
N VAL A 133 3.46 14.53 -2.70
CA VAL A 133 2.64 15.56 -2.05
C VAL A 133 2.82 15.57 -0.54
N GLY A 134 2.81 14.39 0.10
CA GLY A 134 3.02 14.32 1.54
C GLY A 134 4.44 14.71 1.97
N GLU A 135 5.48 14.38 1.18
CA GLU A 135 6.86 14.81 1.39
C GLU A 135 6.99 16.33 1.34
N LEU A 136 6.27 17.00 0.43
CA LEU A 136 6.22 18.46 0.37
C LEU A 136 5.62 19.07 1.65
N VAL A 137 4.52 18.51 2.16
CA VAL A 137 3.91 18.96 3.42
C VAL A 137 4.84 18.69 4.61
N ILE A 138 5.41 17.48 4.69
CA ILE A 138 6.36 17.09 5.73
C ILE A 138 7.58 18.03 5.73
N GLY A 139 8.05 18.46 4.56
CA GLY A 139 9.14 19.43 4.42
C GLY A 139 8.88 20.75 5.17
N GLN A 140 7.62 21.12 5.36
CA GLN A 140 7.20 22.33 6.07
C GLN A 140 7.12 22.15 7.59
N PHE A 141 7.28 20.92 8.11
CA PHE A 141 7.26 20.64 9.54
C PHE A 141 8.27 21.51 10.29
N LYS A 142 7.84 22.12 11.40
CA LYS A 142 8.66 22.90 12.32
C LYS A 142 8.44 22.47 13.75
N VAL A 143 9.45 22.66 14.59
CA VAL A 143 9.26 22.52 16.05
C VAL A 143 8.19 23.52 16.49
N GLY A 144 7.21 23.05 17.27
CA GLY A 144 6.05 23.85 17.70
C GLY A 144 4.71 23.37 17.15
N VAL A 145 4.72 22.54 16.09
CA VAL A 145 3.55 21.76 15.68
C VAL A 145 3.14 20.82 16.82
N LYS A 146 1.86 20.81 17.18
CA LYS A 146 1.33 20.01 18.29
C LYS A 146 1.03 18.58 17.83
N ALA A 147 0.55 18.42 16.60
CA ALA A 147 0.22 17.11 16.04
C ALA A 147 0.52 17.03 14.54
N VAL A 148 1.01 15.87 14.11
CA VAL A 148 1.13 15.49 12.70
C VAL A 148 0.16 14.36 12.43
N TYR A 149 -0.79 14.57 11.54
CA TYR A 149 -1.80 13.57 11.19
C TYR A 149 -1.44 12.90 9.87
N PHE A 150 -1.58 11.57 9.84
CA PHE A 150 -1.55 10.76 8.63
C PHE A 150 -2.95 10.17 8.46
N SER A 151 -3.74 10.77 7.57
CA SER A 151 -5.17 10.50 7.49
C SER A 151 -5.55 9.89 6.16
N ASN A 152 -6.49 8.95 6.22
CA ASN A 152 -7.20 8.43 5.06
C ASN A 152 -8.70 8.45 5.35
N VAL A 153 -9.41 9.36 4.70
CA VAL A 153 -10.81 9.68 4.99
C VAL A 153 -11.81 9.03 4.02
N VAL A 154 -11.38 8.06 3.20
CA VAL A 154 -12.36 7.36 2.36
C VAL A 154 -13.35 6.58 3.23
N PRO A 155 -14.65 6.48 2.87
CA PRO A 155 -15.68 5.85 3.69
C PRO A 155 -15.43 4.38 4.09
N TYR A 156 -14.52 3.70 3.41
CA TYR A 156 -14.15 2.31 3.68
C TYR A 156 -12.77 2.14 4.34
N ALA A 157 -12.09 3.22 4.71
CA ALA A 157 -10.75 3.16 5.31
C ALA A 157 -10.73 2.32 6.60
N TYR A 158 -11.68 2.58 7.51
CA TYR A 158 -11.81 1.83 8.75
C TYR A 158 -12.01 0.33 8.54
N ARG A 159 -12.83 -0.05 7.54
CA ARG A 159 -13.04 -1.47 7.19
C ARG A 159 -11.74 -2.13 6.73
N LEU A 160 -10.93 -1.43 5.92
CA LEU A 160 -9.65 -1.95 5.46
C LEU A 160 -8.65 -2.12 6.61
N GLU A 161 -8.64 -1.20 7.58
CA GLU A 161 -7.79 -1.31 8.77
C GLU A 161 -8.17 -2.52 9.64
N MET A 162 -9.47 -2.80 9.77
CA MET A 162 -9.99 -3.89 10.61
C MET A 162 -10.05 -5.26 9.89
N GLY A 163 -9.20 -5.48 8.88
CA GLY A 163 -9.02 -6.80 8.27
C GLY A 163 -10.05 -7.21 7.22
N HIS A 164 -10.88 -6.28 6.70
CA HIS A 164 -11.81 -6.58 5.60
C HIS A 164 -11.09 -6.88 4.27
N SER A 165 -9.78 -6.61 4.19
CA SER A 165 -8.94 -7.00 3.06
C SER A 165 -8.16 -8.27 3.40
N THR A 166 -8.31 -9.31 2.58
CA THR A 166 -7.48 -10.53 2.68
C THR A 166 -6.00 -10.28 2.38
N GLN A 167 -5.67 -9.14 1.73
CA GLN A 167 -4.29 -8.76 1.47
C GLN A 167 -3.59 -8.16 2.69
N LEU A 168 -4.35 -7.59 3.63
CA LEU A 168 -3.84 -6.85 4.80
C LEU A 168 -4.70 -7.16 6.02
N PRO A 169 -4.59 -8.38 6.57
CA PRO A 169 -5.42 -8.81 7.70
C PRO A 169 -5.15 -8.00 8.98
N ASN A 170 -3.92 -7.51 9.16
CA ASN A 170 -3.49 -6.82 10.38
C ASN A 170 -3.59 -5.29 10.30
N GLY A 171 -4.25 -4.74 9.28
CA GLY A 171 -4.32 -3.31 9.07
C GLY A 171 -2.99 -2.67 8.63
N MET A 172 -3.06 -1.44 8.15
CA MET A 172 -1.89 -0.70 7.68
C MET A 172 -1.37 0.22 8.78
N ILE A 173 -2.28 0.83 9.55
CA ILE A 173 -1.91 1.73 10.64
C ILE A 173 -1.34 0.91 11.80
N ALA A 174 -1.96 -0.19 12.18
CA ALA A 174 -1.50 -1.04 13.27
C ALA A 174 -0.10 -1.62 13.01
N VAL A 175 0.17 -2.12 11.80
CA VAL A 175 1.51 -2.62 11.42
C VAL A 175 2.53 -1.48 11.39
N THR A 176 2.18 -0.31 10.83
CA THR A 176 3.09 0.85 10.79
C THR A 176 3.41 1.36 12.19
N ALA A 177 2.43 1.33 13.11
CA ALA A 177 2.60 1.75 14.50
C ALA A 177 3.59 0.86 15.26
N GLN A 178 3.59 -0.46 14.99
CA GLN A 178 4.58 -1.38 15.57
C GLN A 178 6.01 -1.06 15.08
N GLU A 179 6.15 -0.56 13.85
CA GLU A 179 7.44 -0.20 13.24
C GLU A 179 7.90 1.22 13.58
N PHE A 180 7.12 1.98 14.36
CA PHE A 180 7.35 3.40 14.63
C PHE A 180 8.77 3.70 15.16
N GLN A 181 9.22 2.98 16.19
CA GLN A 181 10.56 3.18 16.78
C GLN A 181 11.70 2.96 15.79
N LYS A 182 11.52 2.03 14.85
CA LYS A 182 12.50 1.73 13.80
C LYS A 182 12.65 2.92 12.85
N PHE A 183 11.54 3.53 12.41
CA PHE A 183 11.59 4.67 11.50
C PHE A 183 12.31 5.87 12.09
N PHE A 184 12.09 6.16 13.37
CA PHE A 184 12.82 7.22 14.08
C PHE A 184 14.31 6.91 14.19
N SER A 185 14.67 5.67 14.50
CA SER A 185 16.07 5.26 14.61
C SER A 185 16.82 5.36 13.28
N GLU A 186 16.20 4.95 12.18
CA GLU A 186 16.75 5.08 10.83
C GLU A 186 16.92 6.54 10.43
N ALA A 187 15.87 7.36 10.61
CA ALA A 187 15.90 8.77 10.23
C ALA A 187 17.01 9.54 10.94
N VAL A 188 17.20 9.29 12.25
CA VAL A 188 18.29 9.92 13.00
C VAL A 188 19.67 9.48 12.49
N THR A 189 19.82 8.23 12.07
CA THR A 189 21.08 7.72 11.54
C THR A 189 21.40 8.37 10.19
N GLU A 190 20.40 8.51 9.32
CA GLU A 190 20.54 9.16 8.01
C GLU A 190 20.90 10.64 8.15
N THR A 191 20.32 11.36 9.12
CA THR A 191 20.64 12.80 9.34
C THR A 191 22.04 13.08 9.88
N LYS A 192 22.78 12.05 10.29
CA LYS A 192 24.17 12.19 10.77
C LYS A 192 25.20 12.04 9.66
N SER A 193 24.81 11.48 8.52
CA SER A 193 25.67 11.26 7.35
C SER A 193 25.70 12.49 6.47
#